data_AF-A0A914D6G7-F1
#
_entry.id   AF-A0A914D6G7-F1
#
_cell.length_a   1.000
_cell.length_b   1.000
_cell.length_c   1.000
_cell.angle_alpha   90.00
_cell.angle_beta   90.00
_cell.angle_gamma   90.00
#
_symmetry.space_group_name_H-M   'P 1'
#
loop_
_entity.id
_entity.type
_entity.pdbx_description
1 polymer ?
#
loop_
_entity_poly.entity_id
_entity_poly.type
_entity_poly.pdbx_seq_one_letter_code
_entity_poly.pdbx_strand_id
1 'polypeptide(L)'
;MGTTKNPSPKIKVPKNSQENRTLKEGLIEDDNDDIAYLNFQLIWPVSAMSLVSVFFMALAVSTMEVLPHLEGSPTAGVRVATYGRVATLCNNTNPFEDGMYPSILRQAEMKVTVNVFFRVSVCVPMAIRIFLAMVIRNSFRDEYLCATKSDFLWFLNELTTVLSAVEALCLALFSIITIRFDYPDVYRYSFCTFIFSTIMHMYLRTILSFTTTENTIKLLDKISMSVKCVSAIIFSWMASQFFYFHQDFIGHVTCHGYVHYWNAINEYCLILAYLFFNLTFIIDIRDLRFICYPRTSSGEC
;
A
#
# COMPACT_ATOMS: atom_id res chain seq x y z
N MET A 1 48.87 -45.08 44.24
CA MET A 1 47.85 -44.08 43.86
C MET A 1 48.46 -43.18 42.81
N GLY A 2 48.22 -43.46 41.53
CA GLY A 2 48.63 -42.60 40.42
C GLY A 2 47.36 -42.16 39.68
N THR A 3 46.94 -40.92 39.89
CA THR A 3 45.82 -40.30 39.19
C THR A 3 46.21 -40.03 37.74
N THR A 4 45.63 -40.80 36.81
CA THR A 4 45.69 -40.54 35.37
C THR A 4 44.90 -39.27 35.06
N LYS A 5 45.61 -38.18 34.76
CA LYS A 5 45.01 -36.98 34.14
C LYS A 5 44.57 -37.36 32.73
N ASN A 6 43.27 -37.35 32.48
CA ASN A 6 42.73 -37.35 31.11
C ASN A 6 43.30 -36.14 30.36
N PRO A 7 43.92 -36.31 29.18
CA PRO A 7 44.38 -35.19 28.39
C PRO A 7 43.15 -34.43 27.87
N SER A 8 43.04 -33.17 28.26
CA SER A 8 42.13 -32.20 27.64
C SER A 8 42.38 -32.15 26.13
N PRO A 9 41.34 -32.14 25.28
CA PRO A 9 41.50 -32.14 23.84
C PRO A 9 42.31 -30.91 23.42
N LYS A 10 43.49 -31.14 22.84
CA LYS A 10 44.30 -30.08 22.25
C LYS A 10 43.58 -29.59 20.99
N ILE A 11 42.90 -28.46 21.11
CA ILE A 11 42.37 -27.73 19.96
C ILE A 11 43.57 -27.29 19.12
N LYS A 12 43.75 -27.93 17.96
CA LYS A 12 44.85 -27.65 17.04
C LYS A 12 44.38 -26.60 16.04
N VAL A 13 44.93 -25.39 16.14
CA VAL A 13 44.67 -24.33 15.16
C VAL A 13 45.29 -24.76 13.82
N PRO A 14 44.52 -24.86 12.72
CA PRO A 14 45.04 -25.30 11.43
C PRO A 14 46.05 -24.29 10.89
N LYS A 15 47.15 -24.77 10.32
CA LYS A 15 48.16 -23.89 9.70
C LYS A 15 47.80 -23.54 8.26
N ASN A 16 47.09 -24.43 7.57
CA ASN A 16 46.75 -24.31 6.15
C ASN A 16 45.28 -24.69 5.87
N SER A 17 44.71 -24.15 4.79
CA SER A 17 43.33 -24.42 4.34
C SER A 17 43.04 -25.91 4.09
N GLN A 18 44.04 -26.65 3.60
CA GLN A 18 43.93 -28.09 3.36
C GLN A 18 43.91 -28.91 4.68
N GLU A 19 44.63 -28.44 5.70
CA GLU A 19 44.60 -29.02 7.06
C GLU A 19 43.25 -28.72 7.74
N ASN A 20 42.68 -27.53 7.52
CA ASN A 20 41.35 -27.19 8.00
C ASN A 20 40.28 -28.13 7.40
N ARG A 21 40.34 -28.41 6.08
CA ARG A 21 39.39 -29.33 5.43
C ARG A 21 39.51 -30.76 5.95
N THR A 22 40.72 -31.26 6.15
CA THR A 22 40.95 -32.61 6.70
C THR A 22 40.59 -32.72 8.18
N LEU A 23 40.75 -31.65 8.96
CA LEU A 23 40.27 -31.58 10.34
C LEU A 23 38.74 -31.51 10.44
N LYS A 24 38.08 -30.97 9.40
CA LYS A 24 36.62 -30.88 9.29
C LYS A 24 35.97 -32.10 8.62
N GLU A 25 36.74 -32.98 7.98
CA GLU A 25 36.20 -34.20 7.36
C GLU A 25 35.62 -35.15 8.42
N GLY A 26 34.30 -35.35 8.38
CA GLY A 26 33.58 -36.21 9.31
C GLY A 26 33.04 -35.51 10.55
N LEU A 27 33.32 -34.21 10.73
CA LEU A 27 32.56 -33.36 11.64
C LEU A 27 31.28 -32.94 10.92
N ILE A 28 30.15 -33.43 11.41
CA ILE A 28 28.85 -32.85 11.07
C ILE A 28 28.87 -31.48 11.76
N GLU A 29 29.05 -30.41 10.98
CA GLU A 29 28.79 -29.06 11.49
C GLU A 29 27.35 -29.10 12.01
N ASP A 30 27.18 -28.77 13.29
CA ASP A 30 25.86 -28.65 13.91
C ASP A 30 25.20 -27.43 13.26
N ASP A 31 24.63 -27.64 12.06
CA ASP A 31 23.83 -26.69 11.27
C ASP A 31 22.52 -26.45 12.04
N ASN A 32 22.65 -25.84 13.22
CA ASN A 32 21.59 -25.16 13.93
C ASN A 32 21.29 -23.81 13.25
N ASP A 33 21.36 -23.77 11.92
CA ASP A 33 21.01 -22.65 11.07
C ASP A 33 19.57 -22.19 11.37
N ASP A 34 18.67 -23.13 11.64
CA ASP A 34 17.29 -22.84 12.03
C ASP A 34 17.17 -22.13 13.40
N ILE A 35 18.17 -22.26 14.27
CA ILE A 35 18.24 -21.61 15.60
C ILE A 35 19.10 -20.33 15.55
N ALA A 36 20.08 -20.27 14.65
CA ALA A 36 21.02 -19.15 14.50
C ALA A 36 20.44 -17.98 13.70
N TYR A 37 19.42 -18.21 12.86
CA TYR A 37 18.82 -17.16 12.04
C TYR A 37 17.42 -16.78 12.51
N LEU A 38 17.17 -15.49 12.68
CA LEU A 38 15.80 -15.01 12.86
C LEU A 38 15.11 -14.96 11.49
N ASN A 39 14.19 -15.89 11.27
CA ASN A 39 13.41 -15.99 10.04
C ASN A 39 12.03 -15.35 10.24
N PHE A 40 11.84 -14.14 9.74
CA PHE A 40 10.57 -13.44 9.79
C PHE A 40 9.86 -13.52 8.44
N GLN A 41 8.69 -14.15 8.40
CA GLN A 41 7.86 -14.13 7.20
C GLN A 41 7.27 -12.73 7.00
N LEU A 42 7.50 -12.14 5.82
CA LEU A 42 7.08 -10.77 5.53
C LEU A 42 5.56 -10.62 5.45
N ILE A 43 4.84 -11.73 5.27
CA ILE A 43 3.37 -11.75 5.20
C ILE A 43 2.71 -11.18 6.46
N TRP A 44 3.27 -11.42 7.65
CA TRP A 44 2.66 -10.98 8.92
C TRP A 44 2.64 -9.46 9.10
N PRO A 45 3.76 -8.73 9.03
CA PRO A 45 3.74 -7.28 9.19
C PRO A 45 2.92 -6.59 8.10
N VAL A 46 2.94 -7.11 6.88
CA VAL A 46 2.16 -6.55 5.76
C VAL A 46 0.67 -6.79 5.92
N SER A 47 0.28 -7.99 6.34
CA SER A 47 -1.13 -8.32 6.60
C SER A 47 -1.67 -7.49 7.76
N ALA A 48 -0.91 -7.36 8.85
CA ALA A 48 -1.30 -6.52 9.98
C ALA A 48 -1.54 -5.06 9.57
N MET A 49 -0.68 -4.51 8.72
CA MET A 49 -0.77 -3.11 8.31
C MET A 49 -1.85 -2.87 7.26
N SER A 50 -2.08 -3.86 6.40
CA SER A 50 -3.25 -3.88 5.50
C SER A 50 -4.56 -3.96 6.28
N LEU A 51 -4.62 -4.78 7.34
CA LEU A 51 -5.79 -4.88 8.22
C LEU A 51 -6.05 -3.56 8.96
N VAL A 52 -5.01 -2.91 9.48
CA VAL A 52 -5.11 -1.58 10.10
C VAL A 52 -5.65 -0.57 9.09
N SER A 53 -5.12 -0.56 7.86
CA SER A 53 -5.60 0.33 6.80
C SER A 53 -7.09 0.12 6.48
N VAL A 54 -7.51 -1.13 6.26
CA VAL A 54 -8.91 -1.49 6.00
C VAL A 54 -9.81 -1.12 7.19
N PHE A 55 -9.36 -1.39 8.41
CA PHE A 55 -10.12 -1.10 9.62
C PHE A 55 -10.38 0.40 9.78
N PHE A 56 -9.36 1.25 9.63
CA PHE A 56 -9.54 2.70 9.71
C PHE A 56 -10.35 3.25 8.53
N MET A 57 -10.26 2.65 7.34
CA MET A 57 -11.15 3.02 6.22
C MET A 57 -12.61 2.67 6.53
N ALA A 58 -12.87 1.50 7.11
CA ALA A 58 -14.21 1.09 7.53
C ALA A 58 -14.77 2.01 8.64
N LEU A 59 -13.93 2.44 9.58
CA LEU A 59 -14.29 3.44 10.60
C LEU A 59 -14.58 4.82 9.98
N ALA A 60 -13.81 5.24 8.98
CA ALA A 60 -14.07 6.48 8.26
C ALA A 60 -15.46 6.43 7.62
N VAL A 61 -15.80 5.32 6.93
CA VAL A 61 -17.12 5.12 6.30
C VAL A 61 -18.24 5.02 7.33
N SER A 62 -18.06 4.30 8.44
CA SER A 62 -19.11 4.14 9.45
C SER A 62 -19.42 5.43 10.23
N THR A 63 -18.45 6.34 10.34
CA THR A 63 -18.63 7.65 10.98
C THR A 63 -19.12 8.74 10.04
N MET A 64 -19.42 8.41 8.78
CA MET A 64 -20.16 9.30 7.88
C MET A 64 -21.62 9.34 8.34
N GLU A 65 -21.93 10.23 9.29
CA GLU A 65 -23.33 10.42 9.68
C GLU A 65 -24.17 10.84 8.46
N VAL A 66 -25.28 10.14 8.25
CA VAL A 66 -26.25 10.34 7.16
C VAL A 66 -27.30 11.41 7.53
N LEU A 67 -27.19 12.07 8.70
CA LEU A 67 -28.25 12.91 9.26
C LEU A 67 -28.13 14.42 8.91
N PRO A 68 -29.28 15.13 8.92
CA PRO A 68 -29.49 16.31 8.08
C PRO A 68 -28.91 17.57 8.72
N HIS A 69 -27.95 18.21 8.07
CA HIS A 69 -27.50 19.56 8.41
C HIS A 69 -28.53 20.64 8.01
N LEU A 70 -29.84 20.35 8.13
CA LEU A 70 -30.95 21.20 7.69
C LEU A 70 -31.70 21.90 8.83
N GLU A 71 -31.36 21.66 10.10
CA GLU A 71 -31.95 22.42 11.20
C GLU A 71 -31.13 23.67 11.51
N GLY A 72 -31.21 24.65 10.61
CA GLY A 72 -30.55 25.94 10.79
C GLY A 72 -30.50 26.76 9.51
N SER A 73 -31.63 27.29 9.07
CA SER A 73 -31.71 28.27 7.96
C SER A 73 -30.98 29.57 8.33
N PRO A 74 -30.24 30.14 7.38
CA PRO A 74 -30.52 31.51 7.01
C PRO A 74 -31.04 31.55 5.56
N THR A 75 -32.14 32.29 5.40
CA THR A 75 -32.61 32.95 4.17
C THR A 75 -31.79 32.71 2.89
N ALA A 76 -32.48 32.18 1.87
CA ALA A 76 -32.18 32.20 0.44
C ALA A 76 -30.69 32.37 0.04
N GLY A 77 -30.03 31.24 -0.25
CA GLY A 77 -28.84 31.17 -1.10
C GLY A 77 -27.50 30.98 -0.38
N VAL A 78 -27.36 31.38 0.89
CA VAL A 78 -26.09 31.24 1.63
C VAL A 78 -26.31 30.44 2.91
N ARG A 79 -25.62 29.29 3.02
CA ARG A 79 -25.59 28.49 4.25
C ARG A 79 -24.23 28.60 4.92
N VAL A 80 -24.18 28.28 6.21
CA VAL A 80 -22.93 28.16 6.96
C VAL A 80 -22.55 26.68 6.95
N ALA A 81 -21.44 26.35 6.30
CA ALA A 81 -20.85 25.02 6.38
C ALA A 81 -19.70 25.04 7.39
N THR A 82 -19.69 24.07 8.30
CA THR A 82 -18.56 23.83 9.19
C THR A 82 -17.60 22.86 8.51
N TYR A 83 -16.39 23.35 8.19
CA TYR A 83 -15.28 22.51 7.77
C TYR A 83 -14.37 22.33 8.98
N GLY A 84 -14.42 21.16 9.62
CA GLY A 84 -13.76 20.93 10.90
C GLY A 84 -14.09 21.98 11.96
N ARG A 85 -13.12 22.86 12.30
CA ARG A 85 -13.29 23.91 13.33
C ARG A 85 -13.76 25.27 12.77
N VAL A 86 -13.68 25.48 11.45
CA VAL A 86 -13.97 26.78 10.83
C VAL A 86 -15.33 26.74 10.15
N ALA A 87 -16.13 27.77 10.40
CA ALA A 87 -17.40 28.00 9.72
C ALA A 87 -17.18 28.94 8.53
N THR A 88 -17.51 28.49 7.32
CA THR A 88 -17.44 29.30 6.10
C THR A 88 -18.80 29.39 5.44
N LEU A 89 -19.07 30.53 4.82
CA LEU A 89 -20.26 30.74 4.00
C LEU A 89 -20.12 29.93 2.71
N CYS A 90 -21.15 29.16 2.39
CA CYS A 90 -21.22 28.35 1.18
C CYS A 90 -22.49 28.71 0.40
N ASN A 91 -22.39 28.67 -0.93
CA ASN A 91 -23.51 28.95 -1.82
C ASN A 91 -24.35 27.67 -1.98
N ASN A 92 -25.66 27.76 -1.73
CA ASN A 92 -26.56 26.62 -1.71
C ASN A 92 -27.18 26.33 -3.09
N THR A 93 -26.43 26.55 -4.17
CA THR A 93 -26.90 26.32 -5.55
C THR A 93 -27.29 24.86 -5.84
N ASN A 94 -26.69 23.90 -5.12
CA ASN A 94 -27.15 22.51 -5.07
C ASN A 94 -27.74 22.23 -3.69
N PRO A 95 -29.07 22.33 -3.50
CA PRO A 95 -29.70 21.88 -2.27
C PRO A 95 -29.57 20.36 -2.13
N PHE A 96 -29.59 19.88 -0.89
CA PHE A 96 -29.69 18.45 -0.62
C PHE A 96 -31.02 17.93 -1.20
N GLU A 97 -30.93 16.91 -2.06
CA GLU A 97 -32.09 16.21 -2.62
C GLU A 97 -32.20 14.80 -2.01
N ASP A 98 -33.44 14.32 -1.85
CA ASP A 98 -33.69 12.97 -1.36
C ASP A 98 -33.10 11.94 -2.35
N GLY A 99 -32.26 11.03 -1.84
CA GLY A 99 -31.56 10.01 -2.65
C GLY A 99 -30.09 10.31 -2.94
N MET A 100 -29.53 11.40 -2.41
CA MET A 100 -28.08 11.62 -2.43
C MET A 100 -27.34 10.74 -1.40
N TYR A 101 -26.12 10.31 -1.75
CA TYR A 101 -25.26 9.46 -0.93
C TYR A 101 -24.00 10.21 -0.47
N PRO A 102 -23.42 9.87 0.69
CA PRO A 102 -22.23 10.56 1.20
C PRO A 102 -20.99 10.24 0.36
N SER A 103 -20.22 11.24 -0.08
CA SER A 103 -18.91 11.03 -0.70
C SER A 103 -17.83 10.89 0.36
N ILE A 104 -16.94 9.90 0.25
CA ILE A 104 -15.92 9.63 1.26
C ILE A 104 -14.92 10.78 1.35
N LEU A 105 -14.40 11.24 0.22
CA LEU A 105 -13.44 12.34 0.17
C LEU A 105 -14.04 13.67 0.61
N ARG A 106 -15.29 13.95 0.23
CA ARG A 106 -15.96 15.19 0.67
C ARG A 106 -16.24 15.16 2.17
N GLN A 107 -16.64 14.02 2.72
CA GLN A 107 -16.81 13.86 4.17
C GLN A 107 -15.48 13.94 4.92
N ALA A 108 -14.39 13.41 4.34
CA ALA A 108 -13.04 13.55 4.89
C ALA A 108 -12.55 15.01 4.89
N GLU A 109 -13.00 15.86 3.97
CA GLU A 109 -12.70 17.30 4.00
C GLU A 109 -13.54 18.04 5.05
N MET A 110 -14.82 17.70 5.16
CA MET A 110 -15.77 18.44 6.02
C MET A 110 -15.69 18.03 7.49
N LYS A 111 -15.46 16.75 7.79
CA LYS A 111 -15.52 16.20 9.15
C LYS A 111 -14.14 15.80 9.66
N VAL A 112 -13.78 16.30 10.84
CA VAL A 112 -12.49 16.01 11.50
C VAL A 112 -12.33 14.51 11.79
N THR A 113 -13.37 13.84 12.27
CA THR A 113 -13.31 12.41 12.60
C THR A 113 -13.01 11.55 11.38
N VAL A 114 -13.75 11.77 10.29
CA VAL A 114 -13.54 11.05 9.02
C VAL A 114 -12.18 11.37 8.43
N ASN A 115 -11.74 12.64 8.50
CA ASN A 115 -10.43 13.09 8.06
C ASN A 115 -9.29 12.33 8.78
N VAL A 116 -9.35 12.25 10.11
CA VAL A 116 -8.33 11.58 10.93
C VAL A 116 -8.27 10.09 10.59
N PHE A 117 -9.41 9.40 10.53
CA PHE A 117 -9.43 7.99 10.18
C PHE A 117 -8.93 7.72 8.76
N PHE A 118 -9.30 8.57 7.79
CA PHE A 118 -8.80 8.48 6.42
C PHE A 118 -7.27 8.66 6.36
N ARG A 119 -6.72 9.66 7.05
CA ARG A 119 -5.26 9.88 7.13
C ARG A 119 -4.53 8.71 7.76
N VAL A 120 -5.03 8.16 8.86
CA VAL A 120 -4.41 7.00 9.51
C VAL A 120 -4.45 5.78 8.59
N SER A 121 -5.56 5.54 7.89
CA SER A 121 -5.70 4.44 6.93
C SER A 121 -4.67 4.53 5.79
N VAL A 122 -4.35 5.74 5.33
CA VAL A 122 -3.44 5.97 4.19
C VAL A 122 -1.98 6.10 4.60
N CYS A 123 -1.69 6.90 5.63
CA CYS A 123 -0.32 7.30 5.97
C CYS A 123 0.45 6.22 6.76
N VAL A 124 -0.23 5.48 7.65
CA VAL A 124 0.41 4.42 8.44
C VAL A 124 1.00 3.30 7.55
N PRO A 125 0.28 2.73 6.57
CA PRO A 125 0.85 1.68 5.72
C PRO A 125 1.85 2.22 4.68
N MET A 126 2.02 3.53 4.51
CA MET A 126 2.85 4.12 3.45
C MET A 126 4.28 3.59 3.44
N ALA A 127 4.95 3.57 4.61
CA ALA A 127 6.33 3.11 4.71
C ALA A 127 6.48 1.65 4.28
N ILE A 128 5.52 0.80 4.66
CA ILE A 128 5.51 -0.61 4.29
C ILE A 128 5.20 -0.78 2.82
N ARG A 129 4.31 0.04 2.23
CA ARG A 129 4.04 -0.01 0.78
C ARG A 129 5.26 0.34 -0.04
N ILE A 130 6.01 1.38 0.35
CA ILE A 130 7.27 1.74 -0.31
C ILE A 130 8.31 0.62 -0.15
N PHE A 131 8.44 0.07 1.06
CA PHE A 131 9.33 -1.07 1.31
C PHE A 131 8.96 -2.28 0.44
N LEU A 132 7.67 -2.61 0.35
CA LEU A 132 7.19 -3.72 -0.47
C LEU A 132 7.47 -3.51 -1.95
N ALA A 133 7.29 -2.29 -2.46
CA ALA A 133 7.65 -1.98 -3.85
C ALA A 133 9.13 -2.30 -4.13
N MET A 134 10.03 -1.97 -3.20
CA MET A 134 11.46 -2.28 -3.32
C MET A 134 11.76 -3.78 -3.22
N VAL A 135 11.12 -4.49 -2.30
CA VAL A 135 11.29 -5.94 -2.14
C VAL A 135 10.81 -6.67 -3.39
N ILE A 136 9.63 -6.32 -3.88
CA ILE A 136 9.05 -6.86 -5.09
C ILE A 136 9.96 -6.59 -6.29
N ARG A 137 10.45 -5.36 -6.46
CA ARG A 137 11.41 -5.03 -7.52
C ARG A 137 12.58 -6.01 -7.57
N ASN A 138 13.20 -6.29 -6.42
CA ASN A 138 14.34 -7.16 -6.31
C ASN A 138 13.97 -8.62 -6.58
N SER A 139 12.84 -9.09 -6.04
CA SER A 139 12.34 -10.44 -6.31
C SER A 139 12.15 -10.70 -7.80
N PHE A 140 11.55 -9.75 -8.52
CA PHE A 140 11.35 -9.87 -9.97
C PHE A 140 12.69 -9.77 -10.72
N ARG A 141 13.64 -8.95 -10.25
CA ARG A 141 14.97 -8.82 -10.86
C ARG A 141 15.72 -10.16 -10.85
N ASP A 142 15.67 -10.90 -9.75
CA ASP A 142 16.33 -12.19 -9.62
C ASP A 142 15.72 -13.24 -10.55
N GLU A 143 14.39 -13.23 -10.69
CA GLU A 143 13.66 -14.13 -11.60
C GLU A 143 13.95 -13.79 -13.09
N TYR A 144 13.99 -12.51 -13.45
CA TYR A 144 14.25 -12.06 -14.84
C TYR A 144 15.71 -12.20 -15.29
N LEU A 145 16.67 -12.01 -14.38
CA LEU A 145 18.10 -12.28 -14.66
C LEU A 145 18.32 -13.73 -15.11
N CYS A 146 17.49 -14.64 -14.61
CA CYS A 146 17.55 -16.07 -14.93
C CYS A 146 16.69 -16.47 -16.14
N ALA A 147 15.50 -15.90 -16.34
CA ALA A 147 14.51 -16.46 -17.26
C ALA A 147 14.55 -15.91 -18.71
N THR A 148 14.59 -14.59 -18.91
CA THR A 148 14.16 -14.02 -20.22
C THR A 148 15.12 -13.01 -20.83
N LYS A 149 16.09 -12.46 -20.06
CA LYS A 149 17.09 -11.45 -20.52
C LYS A 149 16.49 -10.32 -21.39
N SER A 150 15.25 -9.90 -21.12
CA SER A 150 14.60 -8.81 -21.87
C SER A 150 14.79 -7.48 -21.15
N ASP A 151 15.54 -6.57 -21.78
CA ASP A 151 15.79 -5.21 -21.26
C ASP A 151 14.49 -4.41 -21.06
N PHE A 152 13.47 -4.70 -21.86
CA PHE A 152 12.16 -4.04 -21.78
C PHE A 152 11.43 -4.39 -20.48
N LEU A 153 11.36 -5.68 -20.11
CA LEU A 153 10.72 -6.11 -18.86
C LEU A 153 11.47 -5.60 -17.62
N TRP A 154 12.80 -5.54 -17.70
CA TRP A 154 13.62 -4.92 -16.66
C TRP A 154 13.25 -3.45 -16.46
N PHE A 155 13.17 -2.67 -17.56
CA PHE A 155 12.75 -1.28 -17.50
C PHE A 155 11.34 -1.11 -16.91
N LEU A 156 10.39 -1.98 -17.31
CA LEU A 156 9.03 -1.94 -16.76
C LEU A 156 9.00 -2.22 -15.24
N ASN A 157 9.81 -3.14 -14.74
CA ASN A 157 9.91 -3.43 -13.31
C ASN A 157 10.46 -2.23 -12.50
N GLU A 158 11.52 -1.58 -13.02
CA GLU A 158 12.07 -0.36 -12.44
C GLU A 158 11.03 0.78 -12.43
N LEU A 159 10.36 1.00 -13.55
CA LEU A 159 9.32 2.02 -13.69
C LEU A 159 8.14 1.77 -12.75
N THR A 160 7.71 0.52 -12.61
CA THR A 160 6.61 0.12 -11.70
C THR A 160 6.94 0.48 -10.25
N THR A 161 8.20 0.32 -9.84
CA THR A 161 8.66 0.64 -8.47
C THR A 161 8.60 2.15 -8.22
N VAL A 162 9.08 2.96 -9.18
CA VAL A 162 9.02 4.42 -9.10
C VAL A 162 7.57 4.90 -9.04
N LEU A 163 6.70 4.35 -9.91
CA LEU A 163 5.28 4.69 -9.91
C LEU A 163 4.59 4.30 -8.60
N SER A 164 4.94 3.15 -8.01
CA SER A 164 4.41 2.72 -6.70
C SER A 164 4.81 3.68 -5.56
N ALA A 165 6.05 4.18 -5.59
CA ALA A 165 6.49 5.18 -4.61
C ALA A 165 5.77 6.53 -4.81
N VAL A 166 5.64 6.99 -6.07
CA VAL A 166 4.94 8.23 -6.42
C VAL A 166 3.46 8.15 -6.04
N GLU A 167 2.75 7.05 -6.36
CA GLU A 167 1.34 6.92 -5.96
C GLU A 167 1.18 6.97 -4.43
N ALA A 168 2.08 6.35 -3.66
CA ALA A 168 1.95 6.24 -2.21
C ALA A 168 2.19 7.61 -1.56
N LEU A 169 3.19 8.35 -2.06
CA LEU A 169 3.49 9.71 -1.61
C LEU A 169 2.36 10.67 -2.00
N CYS A 170 1.88 10.63 -3.24
CA CYS A 170 0.79 11.51 -3.68
C CYS A 170 -0.51 11.22 -2.92
N LEU A 171 -0.83 9.96 -2.68
CA LEU A 171 -1.98 9.54 -1.86
C LEU A 171 -1.87 10.07 -0.43
N ALA A 172 -0.70 9.95 0.19
CA ALA A 172 -0.46 10.51 1.51
C ALA A 172 -0.60 12.05 1.50
N LEU A 173 0.00 12.72 0.52
CA LEU A 173 -0.04 14.18 0.40
C LEU A 173 -1.47 14.72 0.28
N PHE A 174 -2.30 14.19 -0.64
CA PHE A 174 -3.68 14.68 -0.76
C PHE A 174 -4.57 14.21 0.40
N SER A 175 -4.20 13.17 1.15
CA SER A 175 -4.92 12.82 2.39
C SER A 175 -4.63 13.79 3.55
N ILE A 176 -3.41 14.35 3.57
CA ILE A 176 -2.98 15.31 4.60
C ILE A 176 -3.45 16.72 4.24
N ILE A 177 -3.19 17.16 3.02
CA ILE A 177 -3.54 18.50 2.57
C ILE A 177 -5.06 18.56 2.43
N THR A 178 -5.66 19.56 3.07
CA THR A 178 -7.09 19.85 2.92
C THR A 178 -7.28 20.91 1.84
N ILE A 179 -8.36 20.78 1.07
CA ILE A 179 -8.66 21.68 -0.05
C ILE A 179 -8.89 23.12 0.46
N ARG A 180 -9.53 23.27 1.63
CA ARG A 180 -10.01 24.56 2.12
C ARG A 180 -9.08 25.26 3.12
N PHE A 181 -8.22 24.53 3.85
CA PHE A 181 -7.36 25.15 4.87
C PHE A 181 -5.90 25.31 4.47
N ASP A 182 -5.41 24.50 3.54
CA ASP A 182 -4.00 24.47 3.17
C ASP A 182 -3.78 25.11 1.79
N TYR A 183 -3.38 24.30 0.81
CA TYR A 183 -3.00 24.75 -0.53
C TYR A 183 -3.80 23.97 -1.58
N PRO A 184 -4.89 24.54 -2.13
CA PRO A 184 -5.77 23.84 -3.07
C PRO A 184 -5.04 23.42 -4.34
N ASP A 185 -4.05 24.20 -4.80
CA ASP A 185 -3.25 23.85 -5.98
C ASP A 185 -2.39 22.61 -5.74
N VAL A 186 -1.72 22.52 -4.57
CA VAL A 186 -0.89 21.35 -4.22
C VAL A 186 -1.76 20.11 -4.06
N TYR A 187 -2.94 20.26 -3.46
CA TYR A 187 -3.95 19.19 -3.43
C TYR A 187 -4.29 18.72 -4.84
N ARG A 188 -4.61 19.66 -5.74
CA ARG A 188 -4.99 19.37 -7.12
C ARG A 188 -3.89 18.61 -7.86
N TYR A 189 -2.65 19.07 -7.78
CA TYR A 189 -1.51 18.39 -8.39
C TYR A 189 -1.31 16.99 -7.81
N SER A 190 -1.33 16.86 -6.47
CA SER A 190 -1.15 15.57 -5.80
C SER A 190 -2.24 14.57 -6.17
N PHE A 191 -3.50 15.01 -6.23
CA PHE A 191 -4.64 14.20 -6.64
C PHE A 191 -4.54 13.76 -8.11
N CYS A 192 -4.23 14.69 -9.03
CA CYS A 192 -4.01 14.37 -10.44
C CYS A 192 -2.91 13.31 -10.59
N THR A 193 -1.74 13.57 -9.99
CA THR A 193 -0.58 12.68 -10.08
C THR A 193 -0.92 11.31 -9.51
N PHE A 194 -1.62 11.24 -8.37
CA PHE A 194 -2.08 9.96 -7.81
C PHE A 194 -2.93 9.16 -8.80
N ILE A 195 -3.93 9.77 -9.44
CA ILE A 195 -4.81 9.05 -10.37
C ILE A 195 -4.02 8.50 -11.56
N PHE A 196 -3.20 9.34 -12.21
CA PHE A 196 -2.41 8.90 -13.36
C PHE A 196 -1.33 7.88 -12.99
N SER A 197 -0.61 8.09 -11.88
CA SER A 197 0.43 7.15 -11.43
C SER A 197 -0.17 5.81 -11.06
N THR A 198 -1.34 5.80 -10.40
CA THR A 198 -2.05 4.57 -10.01
C THR A 198 -2.52 3.78 -11.21
N ILE A 199 -3.12 4.43 -12.22
CA ILE A 199 -3.54 3.76 -13.46
C ILE A 199 -2.34 3.07 -14.12
N MET A 200 -1.24 3.82 -14.31
CA MET A 200 -0.03 3.27 -14.93
C MET A 200 0.58 2.14 -14.10
N HIS A 201 0.67 2.32 -12.78
CA HIS A 201 1.17 1.30 -11.86
C HIS A 201 0.33 0.02 -11.94
N MET A 202 -1.00 0.12 -11.90
CA MET A 202 -1.90 -1.03 -11.96
C MET A 202 -1.75 -1.82 -13.26
N TYR A 203 -1.69 -1.15 -14.42
CA TYR A 203 -1.51 -1.82 -15.70
C TYR A 203 -0.14 -2.49 -15.82
N LEU A 204 0.94 -1.75 -15.53
CA LEU A 204 2.29 -2.30 -15.64
C LEU A 204 2.50 -3.50 -14.71
N ARG A 205 2.01 -3.40 -13.48
CA ARG A 205 2.10 -4.50 -12.51
C ARG A 205 1.28 -5.72 -12.93
N THR A 206 0.11 -5.50 -13.53
CA THR A 206 -0.72 -6.59 -14.09
C THR A 206 0.02 -7.29 -15.23
N ILE A 207 0.61 -6.53 -16.16
CA ILE A 207 1.41 -7.08 -17.27
C ILE A 207 2.59 -7.90 -16.73
N LEU A 208 3.37 -7.35 -15.79
CA LEU A 208 4.49 -8.04 -15.18
C LEU A 208 4.06 -9.37 -14.52
N SER A 209 2.93 -9.35 -13.80
CA SER A 209 2.36 -10.55 -13.16
C SER A 209 1.98 -11.64 -14.17
N PHE A 210 1.52 -11.29 -15.38
CA PHE A 210 1.25 -12.26 -16.44
C PHE A 210 2.54 -12.85 -17.03
N THR A 211 3.60 -12.06 -17.14
CA THR A 211 4.87 -12.51 -17.76
C THR A 211 5.71 -13.45 -16.90
N THR A 212 5.61 -13.38 -15.57
CA THR A 212 6.44 -14.23 -14.67
C THR A 212 5.88 -15.63 -14.47
N THR A 213 4.65 -15.90 -14.87
CA THR A 213 3.95 -17.12 -14.43
C THR A 213 4.14 -18.28 -15.43
N GLU A 214 5.35 -18.85 -15.52
CA GLU A 214 5.64 -19.89 -16.53
C GLU A 214 5.60 -21.35 -16.03
N ASN A 215 5.91 -21.70 -14.76
CA ASN A 215 6.24 -23.12 -14.48
C ASN A 215 5.37 -23.93 -13.50
N THR A 216 4.58 -23.34 -12.60
CA THR A 216 3.51 -24.08 -11.88
C THR A 216 2.50 -23.10 -11.30
N ILE A 217 1.41 -22.82 -12.04
CA ILE A 217 0.44 -21.82 -11.60
C ILE A 217 -0.41 -22.38 -10.46
N LYS A 218 -0.15 -21.95 -9.22
CA LYS A 218 -1.03 -22.24 -8.09
C LYS A 218 -2.37 -21.52 -8.32
N LEU A 219 -3.47 -22.11 -7.84
CA LEU A 219 -4.81 -21.50 -7.96
C LEU A 219 -4.84 -20.07 -7.42
N LEU A 220 -4.09 -19.81 -6.34
CA LEU A 220 -3.99 -18.50 -5.70
C LEU A 220 -3.37 -17.43 -6.61
N ASP A 221 -2.43 -17.81 -7.47
CA ASP A 221 -1.80 -16.89 -8.44
C ASP A 221 -2.79 -16.49 -9.54
N LYS A 222 -3.63 -17.44 -10.00
CA LYS A 222 -4.71 -17.16 -10.96
C LYS A 222 -5.72 -16.18 -10.38
N ILE A 223 -6.11 -16.37 -9.12
CA ILE A 223 -7.05 -15.47 -8.43
C ILE A 223 -6.42 -14.08 -8.30
N SER A 224 -5.16 -13.99 -7.86
CA SER A 224 -4.43 -12.72 -7.73
C SER A 224 -4.38 -11.95 -9.07
N MET A 225 -3.99 -12.63 -10.16
CA MET A 225 -3.95 -12.02 -11.50
C MET A 225 -5.32 -11.56 -11.98
N SER A 226 -6.37 -12.36 -11.76
CA SER A 226 -7.74 -12.01 -12.13
C SER A 226 -8.21 -10.75 -11.38
N VAL A 227 -7.98 -10.70 -10.06
CA VAL A 227 -8.32 -9.53 -9.24
C VAL A 227 -7.55 -8.29 -9.70
N LYS A 228 -6.25 -8.39 -9.96
CA LYS A 228 -5.45 -7.25 -10.49
C LYS A 228 -6.01 -6.72 -11.80
N CYS A 229 -6.34 -7.60 -12.73
CA CYS A 229 -6.89 -7.24 -14.04
C CYS A 229 -8.25 -6.55 -13.90
N VAL A 230 -9.18 -7.15 -13.16
CA VAL A 230 -10.51 -6.59 -12.92
C VAL A 230 -10.41 -5.24 -12.21
N SER A 231 -9.59 -5.14 -11.17
CA SER A 231 -9.36 -3.88 -10.45
C SER A 231 -8.77 -2.79 -11.34
N ALA A 232 -7.78 -3.10 -12.19
CA ALA A 232 -7.18 -2.14 -13.10
C ALA A 232 -8.20 -1.58 -14.12
N ILE A 233 -9.06 -2.45 -14.66
CA ILE A 233 -10.13 -2.06 -15.60
C ILE A 233 -11.17 -1.17 -14.91
N ILE A 234 -11.69 -1.61 -13.75
CA ILE A 234 -12.70 -0.86 -13.00
C ILE A 234 -12.15 0.50 -12.57
N PHE A 235 -10.93 0.53 -12.01
CA PHE A 235 -10.30 1.77 -11.57
C PHE A 235 -10.15 2.75 -12.72
N SER A 236 -9.65 2.30 -13.87
CA SER A 236 -9.42 3.16 -15.04
C SER A 236 -10.70 3.69 -15.65
N TRP A 237 -11.75 2.86 -15.69
CA TRP A 237 -13.07 3.27 -16.18
C TRP A 237 -13.71 4.34 -15.28
N MET A 238 -13.68 4.13 -13.96
CA MET A 238 -14.30 5.03 -12.98
C MET A 238 -13.46 6.30 -12.73
N ALA A 239 -12.14 6.24 -12.94
CA ALA A 239 -11.22 7.33 -12.65
C ALA A 239 -11.54 8.63 -13.42
N SER A 240 -11.98 8.53 -14.68
CA SER A 240 -12.31 9.73 -15.48
C SER A 240 -13.51 10.50 -14.89
N GLN A 241 -14.58 9.79 -14.56
CA GLN A 241 -15.78 10.38 -13.94
C GLN A 241 -15.45 10.92 -12.55
N PHE A 242 -14.68 10.15 -11.78
CA PHE A 242 -14.23 10.52 -10.45
C PHE A 242 -13.39 11.80 -10.47
N PHE A 243 -12.45 11.88 -11.41
CA PHE A 243 -11.60 13.04 -11.60
C PHE A 243 -12.42 14.29 -11.91
N TYR A 244 -13.36 14.20 -12.84
CA TYR A 244 -14.18 15.34 -13.24
C TYR A 244 -15.00 15.90 -12.07
N PHE A 245 -15.74 15.06 -11.34
CA PHE A 245 -16.59 15.55 -10.26
C PHE A 245 -15.78 16.05 -9.05
N HIS A 246 -14.61 15.46 -8.77
CA HIS A 246 -13.78 15.89 -7.65
C HIS A 246 -13.05 17.19 -7.95
N GLN A 247 -12.65 17.41 -9.20
CA GLN A 247 -12.14 18.72 -9.65
C GLN A 247 -13.19 19.82 -9.54
N ASP A 248 -14.44 19.53 -9.89
CA ASP A 248 -15.54 20.46 -9.69
C ASP A 248 -15.73 20.82 -8.20
N PHE A 249 -15.62 19.84 -7.30
CA PHE A 249 -15.66 20.07 -5.85
C PHE A 249 -14.50 20.93 -5.33
N ILE A 250 -13.30 20.78 -5.89
CA ILE A 250 -12.16 21.65 -5.55
C ILE A 250 -12.48 23.10 -5.93
N GLY A 251 -13.02 23.30 -7.14
CA GLY A 251 -13.36 24.62 -7.67
C GLY A 251 -14.53 25.31 -6.96
N HIS A 252 -15.57 24.57 -6.56
CA HIS A 252 -16.80 25.12 -6.00
C HIS A 252 -17.00 24.73 -4.53
N VAL A 253 -17.27 25.72 -3.66
CA VAL A 253 -17.52 25.50 -2.23
C VAL A 253 -18.94 24.97 -2.00
N THR A 254 -19.08 23.66 -1.82
CA THR A 254 -20.39 23.03 -1.53
C THR A 254 -20.67 22.96 -0.02
N CYS A 255 -21.94 23.17 0.35
CA CYS A 255 -22.39 23.17 1.74
C CYS A 255 -22.52 21.78 2.39
N HIS A 256 -22.42 20.72 1.61
CA HIS A 256 -22.63 19.35 2.07
C HIS A 256 -21.69 18.36 1.37
N GLY A 257 -21.44 17.23 2.03
CA GLY A 257 -20.62 16.13 1.54
C GLY A 257 -21.37 15.09 0.71
N TYR A 258 -22.68 15.27 0.50
CA TYR A 258 -23.50 14.37 -0.31
C TYR A 258 -23.36 14.63 -1.82
N VAL A 259 -23.49 13.57 -2.60
CA VAL A 259 -23.44 13.59 -4.07
C VAL A 259 -24.57 12.73 -4.64
N HIS A 260 -24.89 12.97 -5.90
CA HIS A 260 -25.81 12.12 -6.64
C HIS A 260 -25.33 10.65 -6.62
N TYR A 261 -26.28 9.70 -6.54
CA TYR A 261 -25.98 8.29 -6.29
C TYR A 261 -24.97 7.69 -7.27
N TRP A 262 -25.04 8.04 -8.56
CA TRP A 262 -24.07 7.59 -9.57
C TRP A 262 -22.63 8.00 -9.23
N ASN A 263 -22.42 9.23 -8.74
CA ASN A 263 -21.10 9.73 -8.38
C ASN A 263 -20.56 9.04 -7.12
N ALA A 264 -21.43 8.79 -6.14
CA ALA A 264 -21.06 8.02 -4.95
C ALA A 264 -20.65 6.59 -5.30
N ILE A 265 -21.44 5.90 -6.14
CA ILE A 265 -21.11 4.54 -6.60
C ILE A 265 -19.77 4.53 -7.33
N ASN A 266 -19.51 5.51 -8.22
CA ASN A 266 -18.24 5.62 -8.92
C ASN A 266 -17.05 5.76 -7.95
N GLU A 267 -17.18 6.63 -6.94
CA GLU A 267 -16.16 6.80 -5.90
C GLU A 267 -15.93 5.50 -5.11
N TYR A 268 -16.99 4.84 -4.66
CA TYR A 268 -16.89 3.61 -3.89
C TYR A 268 -16.26 2.48 -4.71
N CYS A 269 -16.68 2.32 -5.97
CA CYS A 269 -16.10 1.34 -6.88
C CYS A 269 -14.61 1.61 -7.13
N LEU A 270 -14.21 2.87 -7.28
CA LEU A 270 -12.81 3.24 -7.46
C LEU A 270 -11.97 2.92 -6.22
N ILE A 271 -12.45 3.27 -5.02
CA ILE A 271 -11.77 2.98 -3.76
C ILE A 271 -11.67 1.47 -3.52
N LEU A 272 -12.74 0.73 -3.77
CA LEU A 272 -12.73 -0.74 -3.64
C LEU A 272 -11.78 -1.38 -4.65
N ALA A 273 -11.79 -0.95 -5.91
CA ALA A 273 -10.87 -1.45 -6.92
C ALA A 273 -9.41 -1.23 -6.51
N TYR A 274 -9.09 -0.04 -6.00
CA TYR A 274 -7.77 0.28 -5.46
C TYR A 274 -7.40 -0.58 -4.25
N LEU A 275 -8.33 -0.78 -3.32
CA LEU A 275 -8.11 -1.58 -2.13
C LEU A 275 -7.84 -3.05 -2.50
N PHE A 276 -8.69 -3.66 -3.32
CA PHE A 276 -8.52 -5.04 -3.76
C PHE A 276 -7.21 -5.25 -4.51
N PHE A 277 -6.85 -4.30 -5.39
CA PHE A 277 -5.56 -4.34 -6.08
C PHE A 277 -4.40 -4.37 -5.07
N ASN A 278 -4.42 -3.51 -4.06
CA ASN A 278 -3.36 -3.48 -3.06
C ASN A 278 -3.33 -4.74 -2.17
N LEU A 279 -4.49 -5.32 -1.85
CA LEU A 279 -4.55 -6.58 -1.11
C LEU A 279 -3.93 -7.75 -1.88
N THR A 280 -3.89 -7.70 -3.22
CA THR A 280 -3.21 -8.73 -4.00
C THR A 280 -1.70 -8.79 -3.74
N PHE A 281 -1.07 -7.72 -3.25
CA PHE A 281 0.34 -7.75 -2.86
C PHE A 281 0.63 -8.72 -1.72
N ILE A 282 -0.34 -8.97 -0.83
CA ILE A 282 -0.20 -9.97 0.25
C ILE A 282 0.04 -11.37 -0.34
N ILE A 283 -0.62 -11.67 -1.46
CA ILE A 283 -0.46 -12.95 -2.16
C ILE A 283 0.91 -13.02 -2.84
N ASP A 284 1.36 -11.93 -3.46
CA ASP A 284 2.64 -11.86 -4.16
C ASP A 284 3.84 -12.09 -3.22
N ILE A 285 3.75 -11.66 -1.96
CA ILE A 285 4.86 -11.75 -0.99
C ILE A 285 4.84 -13.00 -0.10
N ARG A 286 3.88 -13.92 -0.30
CA ARG A 286 3.63 -15.03 0.64
C ARG A 286 4.85 -15.91 0.91
N ASP A 287 5.74 -16.02 -0.08
CA ASP A 287 6.92 -16.89 -0.05
C ASP A 287 8.18 -16.11 0.39
N LEU A 288 8.08 -14.79 0.59
CA LEU A 288 9.21 -13.92 0.96
C LEU A 288 9.47 -13.92 2.47
N ARG A 289 10.76 -14.04 2.81
CA ARG A 289 11.25 -14.14 4.18
C ARG A 289 12.38 -13.14 4.41
N PHE A 290 12.35 -12.51 5.57
CA PHE A 290 13.44 -11.67 6.05
C PHE A 290 14.32 -12.53 6.97
N ILE A 291 15.57 -12.73 6.57
CA ILE A 291 16.56 -13.50 7.31
C ILE A 291 17.52 -12.51 7.97
N CYS A 292 17.47 -12.41 9.30
CA CYS A 292 18.46 -11.63 10.04
C CYS A 292 19.63 -12.53 10.41
N TYR A 293 20.83 -12.12 9.99
CA TYR A 293 22.09 -12.73 10.41
C TYR A 293 22.59 -12.01 11.68
N PRO A 294 22.55 -12.63 12.87
CA PRO A 294 23.26 -12.08 14.01
C PRO A 294 24.77 -12.15 13.70
N ARG A 295 25.47 -11.03 13.89
CA ARG A 295 26.89 -10.84 13.51
C ARG A 295 27.85 -11.90 14.10
N THR A 296 27.41 -12.72 15.05
CA THR A 296 28.19 -13.77 15.71
C THR A 296 28.24 -15.11 14.98
N SER A 297 27.43 -15.33 13.93
CA SER A 297 27.45 -16.56 13.11
C SER A 297 28.20 -16.41 11.78
N SER A 298 28.69 -15.21 11.45
CA SER A 298 29.70 -15.03 10.41
C SER A 298 31.04 -15.45 11.02
N GLY A 299 31.52 -16.65 10.68
CA GLY A 299 32.79 -17.23 11.14
C GLY A 299 34.05 -16.47 10.69
N GLU A 300 34.09 -15.15 10.85
CA GLU A 300 35.33 -14.37 10.89
C GLU A 300 35.93 -14.47 12.31
N CYS A 301 36.45 -15.65 12.66
CA CYS A 301 37.46 -15.89 13.70
C CYS A 301 38.21 -17.17 13.38
#